data_AF-A0A7X6Z8E4-F1
#
_entry.id   AF-A0A7X6Z8E4-F1
#
_cell.length_a   1.000
_cell.length_b   1.000
_cell.length_c   1.000
_cell.angle_alpha   90.00
_cell.angle_beta   90.00
_cell.angle_gamma   90.00
#
_symmetry.space_group_name_H-M   'P 1'
#
loop_
_entity.id
_entity.type
_entity.pdbx_description
1 polymer ?
#
loop_
_entity_poly.entity_id
_entity_poly.type
_entity_poly.pdbx_seq_one_letter_code
_entity_poly.pdbx_strand_id
1 'polypeptide(L)'
;VVVISSNHAADYYENLIHKGLMLSVTPAMPPFSDNYYGWAKIAYEALGFVFATGNMNNQKKLPNVQIRIGGPRETDIESCPIGDVVKMHRALGAYLSLRDELQLIEKSIEAASIDDENAIPFQIFYGVSNNTHNFWDIGNARRLIGYAPQDNSSIRFAKQVARITQAT
;
A
#
# COMPACT_ATOMS: atom_id res chain seq x y z
N VAL A 1 9.38 13.62 6.18
CA VAL A 1 8.18 13.92 5.37
C VAL A 1 7.44 12.63 5.13
N VAL A 2 6.12 12.62 5.32
CA VAL A 2 5.25 11.51 4.94
C VAL A 2 4.46 11.93 3.72
N VAL A 3 4.60 11.18 2.63
CA VAL A 3 3.96 11.45 1.34
C VAL A 3 2.95 10.35 1.05
N ILE A 4 1.75 10.75 0.65
CA ILE A 4 0.70 9.84 0.25
C ILE A 4 0.90 9.49 -1.23
N SER A 5 1.54 8.34 -1.47
CA SER A 5 1.63 7.68 -2.78
C SER A 5 0.33 6.93 -3.10
N SER A 6 0.38 5.91 -3.95
CA SER A 6 -0.74 5.04 -4.28
C SER A 6 -0.26 3.64 -4.64
N ASN A 7 -1.10 2.62 -4.39
CA ASN A 7 -0.89 1.28 -4.94
C ASN A 7 -0.69 1.29 -6.47
N HIS A 8 -1.26 2.27 -7.18
CA HIS A 8 -1.09 2.49 -8.61
C HIS A 8 0.36 2.72 -9.03
N ALA A 9 1.28 3.07 -8.12
CA ALA A 9 2.72 3.08 -8.43
C ALA A 9 3.28 1.68 -8.79
N ALA A 10 2.53 0.62 -8.51
CA ALA A 10 2.91 -0.77 -8.71
C ALA A 10 1.75 -1.65 -9.23
N ASP A 11 0.73 -1.05 -9.88
CA ASP A 11 -0.48 -1.77 -10.29
C ASP A 11 -0.28 -2.77 -11.43
N TYR A 12 0.80 -2.64 -12.21
CA TYR A 12 1.18 -3.64 -13.21
C TYR A 12 1.22 -5.06 -12.62
N TYR A 13 1.73 -5.21 -11.39
CA TYR A 13 1.83 -6.51 -10.73
C TYR A 13 0.48 -7.08 -10.31
N GLU A 14 -0.54 -6.24 -10.06
CA GLU A 14 -1.90 -6.71 -9.73
C GLU A 14 -2.46 -7.57 -10.86
N ASN A 15 -2.18 -7.19 -12.12
CA ASN A 15 -2.56 -7.98 -13.29
C ASN A 15 -1.95 -9.39 -13.29
N LEU A 16 -0.73 -9.55 -12.77
CA LEU A 16 -0.07 -10.85 -12.66
C LEU A 16 -0.65 -11.68 -11.51
N ILE A 17 -0.99 -11.03 -10.39
CA ILE A 17 -1.62 -11.67 -9.23
C ILE A 17 -3.02 -12.19 -9.59
N HIS A 18 -3.83 -11.38 -10.28
CA HIS A 18 -5.16 -11.79 -10.73
C HIS A 18 -5.13 -12.93 -11.76
N LYS A 19 -4.02 -13.10 -12.49
CA LYS A 19 -3.78 -14.24 -13.39
C LYS A 19 -3.16 -15.45 -12.70
N GLY A 20 -2.88 -15.37 -11.39
CA GLY A 20 -2.22 -16.44 -10.63
C GLY A 20 -0.74 -16.66 -10.99
N LEU A 21 -0.12 -15.69 -11.68
CA LEU A 21 1.29 -15.76 -12.09
C LEU A 21 2.24 -15.27 -10.99
N MET A 22 1.71 -14.63 -9.96
CA MET A 22 2.45 -14.04 -8.85
C MET A 22 1.58 -14.07 -7.59
N LEU A 23 2.22 -14.14 -6.41
CA LEU A 23 1.51 -14.24 -5.13
C LEU A 23 1.49 -12.94 -4.34
N SER A 24 2.56 -12.15 -4.43
CA SER A 24 2.72 -10.96 -3.59
C SER A 24 3.64 -9.92 -4.21
N VAL A 25 3.41 -8.65 -3.90
CA VAL A 25 4.24 -7.51 -4.29
C VAL A 25 4.97 -6.97 -3.06
N THR A 26 6.27 -6.73 -3.16
CA THR A 26 7.07 -6.16 -2.06
C THR A 26 7.46 -4.71 -2.34
N PRO A 27 7.72 -3.88 -1.30
CA PRO A 27 8.15 -2.50 -1.49
C PRO A 27 9.47 -2.33 -2.26
N ALA A 28 10.32 -3.36 -2.27
CA ALA A 28 11.61 -3.35 -2.96
C ALA A 28 11.52 -3.65 -4.47
N MET A 29 10.36 -4.11 -4.94
CA MET A 29 10.16 -4.36 -6.37
C MET A 29 10.14 -3.05 -7.15
N PRO A 30 10.65 -3.02 -8.40
CA PRO A 30 10.59 -1.84 -9.25
C PRO A 30 9.15 -1.33 -9.39
N PRO A 31 8.89 -0.01 -9.24
CA PRO A 31 7.56 0.53 -9.42
C PRO A 31 7.18 0.52 -10.90
N PHE A 32 6.25 -0.35 -11.29
CA PHE A 32 5.69 -0.38 -12.62
C PHE A 32 4.20 -0.04 -12.56
N SER A 33 3.84 1.03 -13.26
CA SER A 33 2.47 1.49 -13.45
C SER A 33 2.08 1.34 -14.91
N ASP A 34 0.87 0.87 -15.18
CA ASP A 34 0.30 0.81 -16.53
C ASP A 34 -0.57 2.02 -16.89
N ASN A 35 -0.64 3.03 -16.01
CA ASN A 35 -1.38 4.28 -16.25
C ASN A 35 -0.60 5.54 -15.81
N TYR A 36 -1.09 6.71 -16.27
CA TYR A 36 -0.46 8.00 -16.00
C TYR A 36 -0.56 8.46 -14.53
N TYR A 37 -1.61 8.06 -13.82
CA TYR A 37 -1.78 8.43 -12.41
C TYR A 37 -0.72 7.73 -11.54
N GLY A 38 -0.55 6.43 -11.71
CA GLY A 38 0.50 5.67 -11.05
C GLY A 38 1.89 6.15 -11.45
N TRP A 39 2.14 6.41 -12.73
CA TRP A 39 3.40 7.02 -13.21
C TRP A 39 3.71 8.34 -12.48
N ALA A 40 2.72 9.21 -12.32
CA ALA A 40 2.90 10.47 -11.62
C ALA A 40 3.24 10.26 -10.13
N LYS A 41 2.72 9.20 -9.49
CA LYS A 41 3.12 8.82 -8.13
C LYS A 41 4.57 8.37 -8.05
N ILE A 42 4.99 7.52 -9.00
CA ILE A 42 6.38 7.03 -9.09
C ILE A 42 7.36 8.21 -9.21
N ALA A 43 7.01 9.23 -9.99
CA ALA A 43 7.87 10.40 -10.20
C ALA A 43 8.24 11.09 -8.88
N TYR A 44 7.29 11.28 -7.96
CA TYR A 44 7.61 11.88 -6.66
C TYR A 44 8.13 10.89 -5.62
N GLU A 45 7.87 9.58 -5.75
CA GLU A 45 8.56 8.55 -4.94
C GLU A 45 10.07 8.63 -5.22
N ALA A 46 10.45 8.65 -6.49
CA ALA A 46 11.83 8.79 -6.93
C ALA A 46 12.44 10.13 -6.48
N LEU A 47 11.70 11.23 -6.55
CA LEU A 47 12.14 12.52 -6.02
C LEU A 47 12.39 12.47 -4.51
N GLY A 48 11.53 11.76 -3.76
CA GLY A 48 11.71 11.53 -2.33
C GLY A 48 13.04 10.85 -2.01
N PHE A 49 13.44 9.87 -2.82
CA PHE A 49 14.73 9.20 -2.68
C PHE A 49 15.90 10.18 -2.91
N VAL A 50 15.83 11.04 -3.92
CA VAL A 50 16.86 12.07 -4.18
C VAL A 50 17.08 12.93 -2.92
N PHE A 51 16.01 13.38 -2.26
CA PHE A 51 16.12 14.14 -1.02
C PHE A 51 16.66 13.32 0.17
N ALA A 52 16.32 12.03 0.25
CA ALA A 52 16.82 11.14 1.30
C ALA A 52 18.34 10.90 1.18
N THR A 53 18.90 10.90 -0.03
CA THR A 53 20.36 10.75 -0.21
C THR A 53 21.16 11.96 0.28
N GLY A 54 20.57 13.16 0.29
CA GLY A 54 21.24 14.41 0.68
C GLY A 54 22.23 14.97 -0.36
N ASN A 55 22.50 14.25 -1.46
CA ASN A 55 23.46 14.68 -2.49
C ASN A 55 23.09 16.02 -3.14
N MET A 56 21.80 16.26 -3.34
CA MET A 56 21.28 17.51 -3.92
C MET A 56 20.98 18.59 -2.86
N ASN A 57 21.32 18.35 -1.59
CA ASN A 57 20.94 19.21 -0.46
C ASN A 57 22.08 19.41 0.55
N ASN A 58 23.31 19.65 0.09
CA ASN A 58 24.49 19.88 0.93
C ASN A 58 24.69 18.80 2.00
N GLN A 59 24.54 17.52 1.62
CA GLN A 59 24.63 16.35 2.52
C GLN A 59 23.56 16.30 3.62
N LYS A 60 22.57 17.20 3.61
CA LYS A 60 21.42 17.16 4.51
C LYS A 60 20.38 16.18 3.98
N LYS A 61 20.37 14.98 4.55
CA LYS A 61 19.35 13.96 4.29
C LYS A 61 17.99 14.42 4.82
N LEU A 62 16.94 14.24 4.02
CA LEU A 62 15.57 14.46 4.44
C LEU A 62 14.85 13.11 4.55
N PRO A 63 14.46 12.67 5.76
CA PRO A 63 13.71 11.44 5.92
C PRO A 63 12.40 11.47 5.14
N ASN A 64 12.15 10.42 4.36
CA ASN A 64 11.06 10.36 3.41
C ASN A 64 10.34 9.01 3.46
N VAL A 65 9.06 9.04 3.83
CA VAL A 65 8.17 7.88 3.82
C VAL A 65 7.15 8.06 2.69
N GLN A 66 7.05 7.07 1.82
CA GLN A 66 6.09 7.00 0.73
C GLN A 66 5.04 5.95 1.05
N ILE A 67 3.80 6.36 1.31
CA ILE A 67 2.71 5.44 1.61
C ILE A 67 1.93 5.16 0.33
N ARG A 68 2.12 3.97 -0.26
CA ARG A 68 1.29 3.47 -1.36
C ARG A 68 -0.07 3.05 -0.82
N ILE A 69 -0.99 4.01 -0.71
CA ILE A 69 -2.34 3.75 -0.18
C ILE A 69 -3.08 2.72 -1.03
N GLY A 70 -3.79 1.82 -0.35
CA GLY A 70 -4.69 0.86 -0.95
C GLY A 70 -6.00 1.51 -1.41
N GLY A 71 -7.11 1.11 -0.80
CA GLY A 71 -8.46 1.63 -0.98
C GLY A 71 -9.03 2.09 0.37
N PRO A 72 -8.81 3.36 0.75
CA PRO A 72 -9.32 3.94 2.00
C PRO A 72 -10.80 4.33 1.88
N ARG A 73 -11.64 3.38 1.44
CA ARG A 73 -13.06 3.61 1.14
C ARG A 73 -13.90 2.46 1.65
N GLU A 74 -15.02 2.82 2.26
CA GLU A 74 -15.99 1.88 2.81
C GLU A 74 -16.93 1.29 1.76
N THR A 75 -16.92 1.84 0.54
CA THR A 75 -17.92 1.58 -0.50
C THR A 75 -17.38 0.80 -1.70
N ASP A 76 -16.07 0.55 -1.80
CA ASP A 76 -15.47 -0.09 -2.98
C ASP A 76 -16.08 -1.46 -3.27
N ILE A 77 -16.35 -2.25 -2.22
CA ILE A 77 -16.97 -3.58 -2.34
C ILE A 77 -18.44 -3.53 -2.82
N GLU A 78 -19.15 -2.42 -2.61
CA GLU A 78 -20.54 -2.27 -3.06
C GLU A 78 -20.65 -2.27 -4.58
N SER A 79 -19.59 -1.78 -5.24
CA SER A 79 -19.46 -1.73 -6.71
C SER A 79 -19.15 -3.08 -7.36
N CYS A 80 -18.95 -4.14 -6.58
CA CYS A 80 -18.65 -5.47 -7.09
C CYS A 80 -19.94 -6.17 -7.58
N PRO A 81 -20.03 -6.53 -8.87
CA PRO A 81 -21.14 -7.33 -9.39
C PRO A 81 -21.23 -8.69 -8.71
N ILE A 82 -22.44 -9.27 -8.69
CA ILE A 82 -22.65 -10.67 -8.26
C ILE A 82 -21.84 -11.59 -9.17
N GLY A 83 -21.12 -12.54 -8.58
CA GLY A 83 -20.24 -13.48 -9.29
C GLY A 83 -18.84 -12.95 -9.65
N ASP A 84 -18.58 -11.65 -9.52
CA ASP A 84 -17.26 -11.06 -9.82
C ASP A 84 -16.30 -11.20 -8.62
N VAL A 85 -15.79 -12.42 -8.44
CA VAL A 85 -14.88 -12.77 -7.34
C VAL A 85 -13.51 -12.09 -7.47
N VAL A 86 -13.06 -11.78 -8.69
CA VAL A 86 -11.77 -11.12 -8.92
C VAL A 86 -11.81 -9.69 -8.39
N LYS A 87 -12.84 -8.93 -8.78
CA LYS A 87 -13.02 -7.56 -8.29
C LYS A 87 -13.26 -7.52 -6.78
N MET A 88 -13.99 -8.51 -6.24
CA MET A 88 -14.17 -8.66 -4.79
C MET A 88 -12.83 -8.88 -4.07
N HIS A 89 -12.01 -9.83 -4.51
CA HIS A 89 -10.70 -10.08 -3.90
C HIS A 89 -9.80 -8.84 -3.96
N ARG A 90 -9.84 -8.09 -5.06
CA ARG A 90 -9.10 -6.83 -5.17
C ARG A 90 -9.59 -5.78 -4.18
N ALA A 91 -10.91 -5.58 -4.06
CA ALA A 91 -11.49 -4.63 -3.11
C ALA A 91 -11.14 -5.01 -1.66
N LEU A 92 -11.22 -6.30 -1.32
CA LEU A 92 -10.87 -6.81 0.01
C LEU A 92 -9.37 -6.69 0.31
N GLY A 93 -8.50 -7.01 -0.64
CA GLY A 93 -7.05 -6.93 -0.44
C GLY A 93 -6.57 -5.50 -0.22
N ALA A 94 -7.17 -4.54 -0.91
CA ALA A 94 -6.77 -3.13 -0.88
C ALA A 94 -7.35 -2.32 0.27
N TYR A 95 -8.38 -2.82 0.93
CA TYR A 95 -9.04 -2.04 1.97
C TYR A 95 -8.07 -1.48 3.01
N LEU A 96 -8.23 -0.19 3.32
CA LEU A 96 -7.54 0.47 4.41
C LEU A 96 -8.58 1.17 5.27
N SER A 97 -8.73 0.76 6.53
CA SER A 97 -9.63 1.46 7.44
C SER A 97 -9.05 2.81 7.85
N LEU A 98 -9.91 3.78 8.20
CA LEU A 98 -9.47 5.07 8.73
C LEU A 98 -8.58 4.90 9.97
N ARG A 99 -8.88 3.94 10.85
CA ARG A 99 -8.09 3.66 12.04
C ARG A 99 -6.68 3.19 11.69
N ASP A 100 -6.59 2.26 10.74
CA ASP A 100 -5.30 1.71 10.32
C ASP A 100 -4.50 2.72 9.48
N GLU A 101 -5.17 3.59 8.73
CA GLU A 101 -4.55 4.71 8.03
C GLU A 101 -3.91 5.71 9.01
N LEU A 102 -4.66 6.14 10.02
CA LEU A 102 -4.16 7.04 11.06
C LEU A 102 -2.96 6.44 11.80
N GLN A 103 -3.05 5.17 12.18
CA GLN A 103 -1.95 4.48 12.85
C GLN A 103 -0.69 4.44 11.98
N LEU A 104 -0.83 4.17 10.67
CA LEU A 104 0.30 4.14 9.75
C LEU A 104 0.97 5.52 9.62
N ILE A 105 0.16 6.57 9.50
CA ILE A 105 0.65 7.96 9.37
C ILE A 105 1.34 8.40 10.67
N GLU A 106 0.70 8.21 11.82
CA GLU A 106 1.23 8.56 13.14
C GLU A 106 2.59 7.89 13.37
N LYS A 107 2.66 6.57 13.19
CA LYS A 107 3.91 5.80 13.33
C LYS A 107 4.99 6.22 12.35
N SER A 108 4.62 6.62 11.13
CA SER A 108 5.59 7.13 10.14
C SER A 108 6.17 8.49 10.53
N ILE A 109 5.41 9.31 11.27
CA ILE A 109 5.87 10.61 11.77
C ILE A 109 6.71 10.45 13.04
N GLU A 110 6.28 9.57 13.95
CA GLU A 110 6.89 9.38 15.27
C GLU A 110 8.10 8.45 15.27
N ALA A 111 8.36 7.72 14.18
CA ALA A 111 9.51 6.85 14.07
C ALA A 111 10.82 7.60 14.30
N ALA A 112 11.59 7.16 15.30
CA ALA A 112 12.88 7.76 15.64
C ALA A 112 13.91 7.66 14.50
N SER A 113 13.83 6.60 13.70
CA SER A 113 14.60 6.43 12.46
C SER A 113 13.84 5.53 11.50
N ILE A 114 14.09 5.75 10.20
CA ILE A 114 13.60 4.94 9.08
C ILE A 114 14.76 4.54 8.15
N ASP A 115 16.00 4.66 8.62
CA ASP A 115 17.21 4.36 7.87
C ASP A 115 17.22 2.90 7.40
N ASP A 116 17.64 2.69 6.16
CA ASP A 116 17.99 1.37 5.65
C ASP A 116 19.39 0.93 6.11
N GLU A 117 19.84 -0.25 5.67
CA GLU A 117 21.18 -0.78 5.98
C GLU A 117 22.34 0.10 5.50
N ASN A 118 22.09 1.05 4.61
CA ASN A 118 23.06 1.99 4.06
C ASN A 118 22.91 3.40 4.65
N ALA A 119 22.15 3.54 5.75
CA ALA A 119 21.83 4.80 6.41
C ALA A 119 21.09 5.81 5.50
N ILE A 120 20.26 5.34 4.56
CA ILE A 120 19.39 6.18 3.75
C ILE A 120 17.98 6.19 4.37
N PRO A 121 17.45 7.36 4.80
CA PRO A 121 16.14 7.45 5.45
C PRO A 121 15.02 7.49 4.42
N PHE A 122 14.86 6.43 3.63
CA PHE A 122 13.83 6.31 2.61
C PHE A 122 13.06 5.01 2.77
N GLN A 123 11.74 5.09 2.89
CA GLN A 123 10.87 3.92 3.00
C GLN A 123 9.64 4.03 2.11
N ILE A 124 9.25 2.89 1.55
CA ILE A 124 7.96 2.70 0.89
C ILE A 124 7.14 1.74 1.73
N PHE A 125 5.94 2.16 2.14
CA PHE A 125 4.99 1.31 2.86
C PHE A 125 3.72 1.13 2.04
N TYR A 126 3.20 -0.09 1.99
CA TYR A 126 1.85 -0.32 1.50
C TYR A 126 0.84 -0.01 2.60
N GLY A 127 -0.09 0.90 2.30
CA GLY A 127 -1.15 1.31 3.21
C GLY A 127 -2.38 0.43 3.02
N VAL A 128 -2.43 -0.70 3.72
CA VAL A 128 -3.58 -1.61 3.77
C VAL A 128 -3.79 -2.11 5.19
N SER A 129 -5.05 -2.40 5.53
CA SER A 129 -5.41 -3.06 6.78
C SER A 129 -4.89 -4.51 6.81
N ASN A 130 -5.12 -5.23 7.92
CA ASN A 130 -4.68 -6.63 8.09
C ASN A 130 -5.58 -7.61 7.33
N ASN A 131 -5.82 -7.33 6.05
CA ASN A 131 -6.77 -8.05 5.21
C ASN A 131 -6.28 -9.45 4.89
N THR A 132 -7.16 -10.45 4.98
CA THR A 132 -6.85 -11.84 4.61
C THR A 132 -6.55 -11.97 3.11
N HIS A 133 -7.11 -11.08 2.29
CA HIS A 133 -6.89 -11.03 0.84
C HIS A 133 -5.72 -10.13 0.43
N ASN A 134 -4.93 -9.63 1.39
CA ASN A 134 -3.80 -8.77 1.09
C ASN A 134 -2.74 -9.52 0.26
N PHE A 135 -2.20 -8.84 -0.73
CA PHE A 135 -1.09 -9.31 -1.55
C PHE A 135 0.08 -8.31 -1.61
N TRP A 136 0.01 -7.21 -0.85
CA TRP A 136 1.11 -6.28 -0.67
C TRP A 136 1.84 -6.55 0.65
N ASP A 137 3.15 -6.73 0.60
CA ASP A 137 3.95 -6.96 1.80
C ASP A 137 4.05 -5.68 2.66
N ILE A 138 3.55 -5.78 3.91
CA ILE A 138 3.62 -4.73 4.94
C ILE A 138 4.66 -5.04 6.04
N GLY A 139 5.50 -6.06 5.84
CA GLY A 139 6.48 -6.54 6.80
C GLY A 139 7.52 -5.47 7.17
N ASN A 140 7.91 -4.61 6.23
CA ASN A 140 8.84 -3.51 6.53
C ASN A 140 8.20 -2.44 7.43
N ALA A 141 6.93 -2.06 7.20
CA ALA A 141 6.20 -1.12 8.05
C ALA A 141 6.03 -1.69 9.48
N ARG A 142 5.70 -2.98 9.59
CA ARG A 142 5.65 -3.71 10.87
C ARG A 142 6.97 -3.63 11.62
N ARG A 143 8.07 -3.94 10.94
CA ARG A 143 9.40 -4.03 11.54
C ARG A 143 9.98 -2.66 11.91
N LEU A 144 9.86 -1.66 11.02
CA LEU A 144 10.56 -0.38 11.16
C LEU A 144 9.82 0.61 12.04
N ILE A 145 8.50 0.70 11.89
CA ILE A 145 7.68 1.72 12.57
C ILE A 145 6.63 1.10 13.50
N GLY A 146 6.61 -0.23 13.63
CA GLY A 146 5.67 -0.93 14.50
C GLY A 146 4.23 -0.85 14.00
N TYR A 147 4.00 -0.74 12.68
CA TYR A 147 2.65 -0.72 12.11
C TYR A 147 1.94 -2.04 12.36
N ALA A 148 0.81 -2.01 13.08
CA ALA A 148 0.03 -3.16 13.49
C ALA A 148 -1.45 -2.91 13.17
N PRO A 149 -1.86 -3.04 11.89
CA PRO A 149 -3.24 -2.82 11.50
C PRO A 149 -4.18 -3.80 12.20
N GLN A 150 -5.35 -3.32 12.59
CA GLN A 150 -6.31 -4.02 13.43
C GLN A 150 -7.56 -4.47 12.67
N ASP A 151 -7.89 -3.79 11.57
CA ASP A 151 -9.08 -4.11 10.79
C ASP A 151 -8.80 -5.18 9.73
N ASN A 152 -9.84 -5.88 9.31
CA ASN A 152 -9.79 -6.89 8.26
C ASN A 152 -11.06 -6.81 7.41
N SER A 153 -10.88 -6.60 6.11
CA SER A 153 -11.96 -6.42 5.15
C SER A 153 -12.92 -7.61 5.05
N SER A 154 -12.44 -8.85 5.19
CA SER A 154 -13.28 -10.06 5.14
C SER A 154 -14.29 -10.10 6.30
N ILE A 155 -13.91 -9.58 7.47
CA ILE A 155 -14.81 -9.46 8.62
C ILE A 155 -15.74 -8.26 8.42
N ARG A 156 -15.16 -7.11 8.05
CA ARG A 156 -15.89 -5.85 7.93
C ARG A 156 -16.99 -5.89 6.88
N PHE A 157 -16.75 -6.57 5.76
CA PHE A 157 -17.66 -6.62 4.63
C PHE A 157 -18.28 -8.01 4.40
N ALA A 158 -18.38 -8.83 5.46
CA ALA A 158 -18.88 -10.21 5.37
C ALA A 158 -20.24 -10.32 4.67
N LYS A 159 -21.15 -9.36 4.88
CA LYS A 159 -22.47 -9.33 4.22
C LYS A 159 -22.34 -9.13 2.70
N GLN A 160 -21.49 -8.21 2.28
CA GLN A 160 -21.25 -7.92 0.87
C GLN A 160 -20.55 -9.08 0.19
N VAL A 161 -19.56 -9.69 0.85
CA VAL A 161 -18.92 -10.93 0.39
C VAL A 161 -19.96 -12.02 0.15
N ALA A 162 -20.80 -12.31 1.15
CA ALA A 162 -21.85 -13.32 1.02
C ALA A 162 -22.77 -13.04 -0.18
N ARG A 163 -23.21 -11.79 -0.36
CA ARG A 163 -24.03 -11.36 -1.51
C ARG A 163 -23.32 -11.60 -2.85
N ILE A 164 -22.04 -11.23 -2.96
CA ILE A 164 -21.28 -11.32 -4.22
C ILE A 164 -21.02 -12.79 -4.58
N THR A 165 -20.79 -13.65 -3.59
CA THR A 165 -20.47 -15.08 -3.78
C THR A 165 -21.69 -16.00 -3.92
N GLN A 166 -22.91 -15.46 -3.87
CA GLN A 166 -24.11 -16.29 -4.11
C GLN A 166 -24.05 -16.86 -5.53
N ALA A 167 -24.25 -18.17 -5.64
CA ALA A 167 -24.28 -18.88 -6.92
C ALA A 167 -25.37 -18.31 -7.81
N THR A 168 -25.02 -18.01 -9.07
CA THR A 168 -25.98 -17.79 -10.14
C THR A 168 -26.72 -19.08 -10.46
#